data_AF-A0A3G6T2E0-F1
#
_entry.id   AF-A0A3G6T2E0-F1
#
_cell.length_a   1.000
_cell.length_b   1.000
_cell.length_c   1.000
_cell.angle_alpha   90.00
_cell.angle_beta   90.00
_cell.angle_gamma   90.00
#
_symmetry.space_group_name_H-M   'P 1'
#
loop_
_entity.id
_entity.type
_entity.pdbx_description
1 polymer ?
#
loop_
_entity_poly.entity_id
_entity_poly.type
_entity_poly.pdbx_seq_one_letter_code
_entity_poly.pdbx_strand_id
1 'polypeptide(L)'
;MKGEQKIIYQVSADDGTGGERNLGYAAGEKSDIIAYYEPYKPYKEAEIYLREIKVNIVTGKMAEYIQILNQEKIQLESRLKQIKDELK
;
A
#
# COMPACT_ATOMS: atom_id res chain seq x y z
N MET A 1 -7.48 15.00 6.47
CA MET A 1 -8.48 14.06 5.93
C MET A 1 -8.03 12.64 6.29
N LYS A 2 -8.82 11.88 7.05
CA LYS A 2 -8.52 10.46 7.28
C LYS A 2 -8.99 9.69 6.04
N GLY A 3 -8.06 9.14 5.28
CA GLY A 3 -8.39 8.26 4.15
C GLY A 3 -9.02 6.97 4.67
N GLU A 4 -9.88 6.36 3.86
CA GLU A 4 -10.40 5.03 4.14
C GLU A 4 -9.23 4.04 4.06
N GLN A 5 -8.89 3.40 5.18
CA GLN A 5 -7.89 2.34 5.20
C GLN A 5 -8.57 1.03 4.85
N LYS A 6 -8.06 0.34 3.83
CA LYS A 6 -8.40 -1.06 3.57
C LYS A 6 -7.18 -1.93 3.78
N ILE A 7 -7.41 -3.09 4.40
CA ILE A 7 -6.41 -4.14 4.51
C ILE A 7 -6.51 -4.97 3.23
N ILE A 8 -5.38 -5.09 2.54
CA ILE A 8 -5.19 -6.02 1.43
C ILE A 8 -4.11 -7.00 1.87
N TYR A 9 -4.25 -8.26 1.50
CA TYR A 9 -3.27 -9.29 1.74
C TYR A 9 -2.48 -9.54 0.47
N GLN A 10 -1.15 -9.51 0.54
CA GLN A 10 -0.33 -10.22 -0.42
C GLN A 10 -0.36 -11.70 -0.04
N VAL A 11 -0.75 -12.53 -1.00
CA VAL A 11 -0.88 -13.97 -0.83
C VAL A 11 0.33 -14.62 -1.49
N SER A 12 1.11 -15.35 -0.70
CA SER A 12 2.26 -16.11 -1.17
C SER A 12 2.11 -17.58 -0.78
N ALA A 13 2.83 -18.47 -1.46
CA ALA A 13 3.00 -19.85 -1.03
C ALA A 13 4.48 -20.25 -1.10
N ASP A 14 4.87 -21.26 -0.33
CA ASP A 14 6.21 -21.86 -0.43
C ASP A 14 6.43 -22.39 -1.85
N ASP A 15 7.59 -22.09 -2.44
CA ASP A 15 7.96 -22.53 -3.78
C ASP A 15 8.66 -23.90 -3.82
N GLY A 16 8.89 -24.52 -2.67
CA GLY A 16 9.51 -25.85 -2.54
C GLY A 16 11.03 -25.82 -2.64
N THR A 17 11.63 -24.64 -2.78
CA THR A 17 13.08 -24.40 -2.83
C THR A 17 13.58 -23.52 -1.67
N GLY A 18 12.69 -23.23 -0.71
CA GLY A 18 12.96 -22.36 0.43
C GLY A 18 12.64 -20.88 0.15
N GLY A 19 11.93 -20.58 -0.93
CA GLY A 19 11.46 -19.23 -1.28
C GLY A 19 9.95 -19.07 -1.19
N GLU A 20 9.49 -17.83 -1.30
CA GLU A 20 8.07 -17.48 -1.35
C GLU A 20 7.67 -17.09 -2.78
N ARG A 21 6.71 -17.79 -3.36
CA ARG A 21 6.08 -17.43 -4.63
C ARG A 21 4.83 -16.60 -4.40
N ASN A 22 4.79 -15.41 -4.99
CA ASN A 22 3.59 -14.57 -4.98
C ASN A 22 2.47 -15.22 -5.81
N LEU A 23 1.29 -15.39 -5.21
CA LEU A 23 0.08 -15.88 -5.85
C LEU A 23 -0.87 -14.75 -6.25
N GLY A 24 -0.78 -13.60 -5.59
CA GLY A 24 -1.59 -12.42 -5.92
C GLY A 24 -1.91 -11.54 -4.71
N TYR A 25 -2.99 -10.77 -4.85
CA TYR A 25 -3.49 -9.86 -3.83
C TYR A 25 -4.98 -10.05 -3.64
N ALA A 26 -5.44 -10.06 -2.39
CA ALA A 26 -6.86 -10.18 -2.07
C ALA A 26 -7.24 -9.34 -0.85
N ALA A 27 -8.52 -8.94 -0.79
CA ALA A 27 -9.11 -8.26 0.35
C ALA A 27 -10.35 -9.04 0.80
N GLY A 28 -10.55 -9.16 2.11
CA GLY A 28 -11.62 -9.99 2.69
C GLY A 28 -11.17 -10.70 3.96
N GLU A 29 -11.93 -11.70 4.39
CA GLU A 29 -11.57 -12.54 5.52
C GLU A 29 -10.42 -13.49 5.17
N LYS A 30 -9.50 -13.72 6.13
CA LYS A 30 -8.30 -14.55 5.91
C LYS A 30 -8.64 -15.97 5.48
N SER A 31 -9.66 -16.58 6.09
CA SER A 31 -10.12 -17.94 5.78
C SER A 31 -10.58 -18.07 4.33
N ASP A 32 -11.36 -17.11 3.84
CA ASP A 32 -11.89 -17.12 2.49
C ASP A 32 -10.79 -16.93 1.46
N ILE A 33 -9.83 -16.04 1.77
CA ILE A 33 -8.65 -15.83 0.93
C ILE A 33 -7.83 -17.12 0.83
N ILE A 34 -7.55 -17.79 1.96
CA ILE A 34 -6.81 -19.07 1.95
C ILE A 34 -7.57 -20.11 1.13
N ALA A 35 -8.88 -20.29 1.37
CA ALA A 35 -9.69 -21.26 0.66
C ALA A 35 -9.72 -21.02 -0.85
N TYR A 36 -9.78 -19.75 -1.28
CA TYR A 36 -9.72 -19.38 -2.69
C TYR A 36 -8.35 -19.70 -3.33
N TYR A 37 -7.25 -19.47 -2.60
CA TYR A 37 -5.89 -19.67 -3.12
C TYR A 37 -5.36 -21.10 -2.98
N GLU A 38 -6.02 -21.95 -2.21
CA GLU A 38 -5.66 -23.36 -1.98
C GLU A 38 -5.38 -24.16 -3.28
N PRO A 39 -6.20 -24.06 -4.35
CA PRO A 39 -5.96 -24.80 -5.59
C PRO A 39 -4.75 -24.31 -6.40
N TYR A 40 -4.23 -23.12 -6.09
CA TYR A 40 -3.12 -22.48 -6.80
C TYR A 40 -1.75 -22.74 -6.15
N LYS A 41 -1.75 -23.50 -5.05
CA LYS A 41 -0.51 -23.96 -4.43
C LYS A 41 0.36 -24.70 -5.44
N PRO A 42 1.69 -24.49 -5.42
CA PRO A 42 2.59 -25.18 -6.35
C PRO A 42 2.68 -26.69 -6.08
N TYR A 43 2.40 -27.13 -4.85
CA TYR A 43 2.30 -28.52 -4.43
C TYR A 43 1.39 -28.65 -3.21
N LYS A 44 0.97 -29.87 -2.89
CA LYS A 44 -0.12 -30.14 -1.94
C LYS A 44 0.19 -29.69 -0.50
N GLU A 45 1.45 -29.80 -0.10
CA GLU A 45 1.92 -29.46 1.25
C GLU A 45 2.33 -27.99 1.40
N ALA A 46 2.30 -27.19 0.33
CA ALA A 46 2.71 -25.79 0.40
C ALA A 46 1.79 -25.02 1.35
N GLU A 47 2.36 -24.23 2.25
CA GLU A 47 1.59 -23.33 3.12
C GLU A 47 1.26 -22.02 2.38
N ILE A 48 0.08 -21.46 2.65
CA ILE A 48 -0.30 -20.11 2.18
C ILE A 48 0.05 -19.09 3.26
N TYR A 49 0.86 -18.11 2.88
CA TYR A 49 1.25 -16.98 3.70
C TYR A 49 0.44 -15.74 3.32
N LEU A 50 -0.13 -15.08 4.33
CA LEU A 50 -0.87 -13.83 4.17
C LEU A 50 -0.11 -12.67 4.80
N ARG A 51 0.44 -11.79 3.96
CA ARG A 51 1.13 -10.57 4.42
C ARG A 51 0.18 -9.38 4.34
N GLU A 52 -0.09 -8.75 5.48
CA GLU A 52 -0.95 -7.58 5.56
C GLU A 52 -0.30 -6.35 4.93
N ILE A 53 -1.01 -5.75 3.97
CA ILE A 53 -0.68 -4.47 3.35
C ILE A 53 -1.80 -3.50 3.72
N LYS A 54 -1.45 -2.50 4.52
CA LYS A 54 -2.35 -1.40 4.84
C LYS A 54 -2.33 -0.40 3.69
N VAL A 55 -3.43 -0.35 2.93
CA VAL A 55 -3.56 0.57 1.80
C VAL A 55 -4.45 1.74 2.22
N ASN A 56 -3.91 2.95 2.08
CA ASN A 56 -4.71 4.16 2.19
C ASN A 56 -5.37 4.42 0.83
N ILE A 57 -6.69 4.40 0.77
CA ILE A 57 -7.40 4.74 -0.46
C ILE A 57 -7.30 6.25 -0.67
N VAL A 58 -6.56 6.66 -1.70
CA VAL A 58 -6.55 8.04 -2.17
C VAL A 58 -7.66 8.17 -3.22
N THR A 59 -8.75 8.85 -2.87
CA THR A 59 -9.78 9.19 -3.85
C THR A 59 -9.26 10.26 -4.82
N GLY A 60 -9.86 10.39 -6.02
CA GLY A 60 -9.45 11.42 -7.00
C GLY A 60 -9.45 12.84 -6.40
N LYS A 61 -10.49 13.20 -5.64
CA LYS A 61 -10.56 14.46 -4.89
C LYS A 61 -9.44 14.63 -3.87
N MET A 62 -9.02 13.54 -3.23
CA MET A 62 -7.93 13.57 -2.25
C MET A 62 -6.57 13.73 -2.94
N ALA A 63 -6.39 13.15 -4.13
CA ALA A 63 -5.21 13.39 -4.96
C ALA A 63 -5.12 14.85 -5.41
N GLU A 64 -6.23 15.44 -5.86
CA GLU A 64 -6.33 16.87 -6.20
C GLU A 64 -5.96 17.75 -5.00
N TYR A 65 -6.52 17.48 -3.81
CA TYR A 65 -6.16 18.24 -2.60
C TYR A 65 -4.70 18.06 -2.19
N ILE A 66 -4.12 16.87 -2.34
CA ILE A 66 -2.69 16.65 -2.07
C ILE A 66 -1.82 17.47 -3.04
N GLN A 67 -2.21 17.56 -4.31
CA GLN A 67 -1.50 18.39 -5.29
C GLN A 67 -1.57 19.87 -4.93
N ILE A 68 -2.76 20.38 -4.54
CA ILE A 68 -2.93 21.77 -4.10
C ILE A 68 -2.05 22.05 -2.87
N LEU A 69 -2.11 21.19 -1.84
CA LEU A 69 -1.30 21.34 -0.63
C LEU A 69 0.20 21.33 -0.92
N ASN A 70 0.65 20.51 -1.87
CA ASN A 70 2.06 20.49 -2.28
C ASN A 70 2.47 21.80 -2.98
N GLN A 71 1.61 22.38 -3.82
CA GLN A 71 1.88 23.68 -4.45
C GLN A 71 1.95 24.81 -3.41
N GLU A 72 1.00 24.83 -2.46
CA GLU A 72 1.02 25.81 -1.36
C GLU A 72 2.28 25.68 -0.51
N LYS A 73 2.69 24.45 -0.17
CA LYS A 73 3.93 24.19 0.55
C LYS A 73 5.14 24.79 -0.18
N ILE A 74 5.27 24.54 -1.48
CA ILE A 74 6.38 25.06 -2.30
C ILE A 74 6.40 26.60 -2.26
N GLN A 75 5.23 27.24 -2.38
CA GLN A 75 5.13 28.70 -2.29
C GLN A 75 5.55 29.22 -0.91
N LEU A 76 5.12 28.57 0.17
CA LEU A 76 5.48 28.95 1.53
C LEU A 76 6.98 28.78 1.78
N GLU A 77 7.58 27.68 1.34
CA GLU A 77 9.02 27.44 1.43
C GLU A 77 9.83 28.49 0.65
N SER A 78 9.35 28.88 -0.54
CA SER A 78 9.96 29.94 -1.35
C SER A 78 9.92 31.30 -0.63
N ARG A 79 8.77 31.68 -0.07
CA ARG A 79 8.62 32.92 0.71
C ARG A 79 9.50 32.91 1.96
N LEU A 80 9.58 31.78 2.67
CA LEU A 80 10.43 31.63 3.84
C LEU A 80 11.91 31.82 3.48
N LYS A 81 12.34 31.29 2.33
CA LYS A 81 13.69 31.48 1.81
C LYS A 81 13.98 32.95 1.53
N GLN A 82 13.08 33.66 0.85
CA GLN A 82 13.22 35.09 0.56
C GLN A 82 13.40 35.92 1.84
N ILE A 83 12.53 35.70 2.85
CA ILE A 83 12.62 36.39 4.13
C ILE A 83 13.97 36.11 4.82
N LYS A 84 14.45 34.87 4.77
CA LYS A 84 15.73 34.49 5.36
C LYS A 84 16.92 35.16 4.65
N ASP A 85 16.83 35.31 3.33
CA ASP A 85 17.88 35.97 2.54
C ASP A 85 17.87 37.49 2.76
N GLU A 86 16.71 38.12 3.02
CA GLU A 86 16.57 39.55 3.37
C GLU A 86 17.02 39.90 4.79
N LEU A 87 17.02 38.93 5.71
CA LEU A 87 17.47 39.10 7.11
C LEU A 87 18.99 38.90 7.29
N LYS A 88 19.72 38.57 6.22
CA LYS A 88 21.19 38.45 6.19
C LYS A 88 21.84 39.74 5.74
#